data_AF-A0A7S2HU63-F1
#
_entry.id   AF-A0A7S2HU63-F1
#
_cell.length_a   1.000
_cell.length_b   1.000
_cell.length_c   1.000
_cell.angle_alpha   90.00
_cell.angle_beta   90.00
_cell.angle_gamma   90.00
#
_symmetry.space_group_name_H-M   'P 1'
#
loop_
_entity.id
_entity.type
_entity.pdbx_description
1 polymer ?
#
loop_
_entity_poly.entity_id
_entity_poly.type
_entity_poly.pdbx_seq_one_letter_code
_entity_poly.pdbx_strand_id
1 'polypeptide(L)'
;VVVLVNGGMVGLEPEKRAAPAIVEAFYPGFWGARAIAATIFGENTHLGGKMPFTTYAANYTEEVKMSDMEMKPHAGSPGRSYRYYTGQPTFPAFAGISLTSFNITPAAGFTTGARTLRIGECTSAAHHSLEVRNVG
;
A
#
# COMPACT_ATOMS: atom_id res chain seq x y z
N VAL A 1 4.26 14.17 14.78
CA VAL A 1 3.31 13.49 13.86
C VAL A 1 3.15 14.37 12.65
N VAL A 2 3.24 13.82 11.45
CA VAL A 2 3.03 14.55 10.18
C VAL A 2 1.72 14.07 9.57
N VAL A 3 0.85 15.00 9.16
CA VAL A 3 -0.41 14.71 8.48
C VAL A 3 -0.31 15.21 7.06
N LEU A 4 -0.65 14.35 6.10
CA LEU A 4 -0.58 14.62 4.69
C LEU A 4 -1.99 14.70 4.12
N VAL A 5 -2.27 15.80 3.44
CA VAL A 5 -3.54 16.05 2.75
C VAL A 5 -3.17 16.39 1.31
N ASN A 6 -3.26 15.40 0.43
CA ASN A 6 -2.83 15.49 -0.96
C ASN A 6 -3.68 14.56 -1.85
N GLY A 7 -3.57 14.70 -3.17
CA GLY A 7 -4.22 13.82 -4.13
C GLY A 7 -3.33 12.73 -4.72
N GLY A 8 -2.03 12.78 -4.47
CA GLY A 8 -1.05 11.97 -5.18
C GLY A 8 0.22 11.80 -4.38
N MET A 9 1.09 10.91 -4.86
CA MET A 9 2.33 10.57 -4.18
C MET A 9 3.22 11.79 -3.90
N VAL A 10 3.70 11.89 -2.67
CA VAL A 10 4.67 12.90 -2.22
C VAL A 10 5.94 12.16 -1.80
N GLY A 11 7.09 12.60 -2.31
CA GLY A 11 8.40 12.13 -1.83
C GLY A 11 8.65 12.64 -0.42
N LEU A 12 8.69 11.73 0.56
CA LEU A 12 8.73 12.02 2.00
C LEU A 12 9.97 11.40 2.66
N GLU A 13 11.06 11.23 1.93
CA GLU A 13 12.26 10.56 2.40
C GLU A 13 12.88 11.22 3.65
N PRO A 14 12.95 12.56 3.76
CA PRO A 14 13.37 13.23 4.99
C PRO A 14 12.39 13.00 6.15
N GLU A 15 11.09 13.18 5.91
CA GLU A 15 10.04 13.09 6.92
C GLU A 15 9.91 11.67 7.44
N LYS A 16 10.07 10.66 6.58
CA LYS A 16 10.09 9.24 6.96
C LYS A 16 11.20 8.93 7.96
N ARG A 17 12.31 9.68 7.95
CA ARG A 17 13.41 9.52 8.92
C ARG A 17 13.21 10.35 10.20
N ALA A 18 12.59 11.53 10.08
CA ALA A 18 12.49 12.49 11.18
C ALA A 18 11.19 12.37 11.99
N ALA A 19 10.09 11.97 11.36
CA ALA A 19 8.78 11.95 11.99
C ALA A 19 8.52 10.63 12.72
N PRO A 20 7.99 10.68 13.96
CA PRO A 20 7.66 9.46 14.70
C PRO A 20 6.44 8.72 14.11
N ALA A 21 5.55 9.44 13.43
CA ALA A 21 4.39 8.88 12.75
C ALA A 21 3.97 9.81 11.60
N ILE A 22 3.52 9.19 10.50
CA ILE A 22 3.00 9.84 9.30
C ILE A 22 1.58 9.33 9.07
N VAL A 23 0.63 10.24 8.87
CA VAL A 23 -0.77 9.93 8.56
C VAL A 23 -1.11 10.50 7.20
N GLU A 24 -1.39 9.61 6.24
CA GLU A 24 -1.89 9.98 4.91
C GLU A 24 -3.43 10.06 4.96
N ALA A 25 -3.97 11.26 4.76
CA ALA A 25 -5.40 11.54 4.85
C ALA A 25 -6.04 11.88 3.49
N PHE A 26 -5.25 11.93 2.41
CA PHE A 26 -5.71 12.25 1.05
C PHE A 26 -6.62 13.49 0.99
N TYR A 27 -7.84 13.33 0.51
CA TYR A 27 -8.93 14.31 0.55
C TYR A 27 -10.00 13.86 1.55
N PRO A 28 -9.90 14.25 2.83
CA PRO A 28 -10.71 13.66 3.89
C PRO A 28 -12.12 14.28 4.00
N GLY A 29 -12.50 15.16 3.08
CA GLY A 29 -13.83 15.79 2.99
C GLY A 29 -14.18 16.67 4.19
N PHE A 30 -15.47 17.03 4.30
CA PHE A 30 -15.97 17.97 5.32
C PHE A 30 -15.72 17.50 6.76
N TRP A 31 -15.90 16.20 7.01
CA TRP A 31 -15.67 15.60 8.34
C TRP A 31 -14.23 15.14 8.57
N GLY A 32 -13.33 15.45 7.64
CA GLY A 32 -11.96 14.95 7.62
C GLY A 32 -11.13 15.35 8.83
N ALA A 33 -11.22 16.61 9.24
CA ALA A 33 -10.49 17.10 10.42
C ALA A 33 -10.88 16.33 11.69
N ARG A 34 -12.18 16.03 11.86
CA ARG A 34 -12.68 15.23 12.99
C ARG A 34 -12.15 13.79 12.93
N ALA A 35 -12.14 13.18 11.74
CA ALA A 35 -11.64 11.82 11.56
C ALA A 35 -10.13 11.73 11.85
N ILE A 36 -9.34 12.70 11.37
CA ILE A 36 -7.90 12.78 11.63
C ILE A 36 -7.64 12.96 13.13
N ALA A 37 -8.35 13.88 13.79
CA ALA A 37 -8.21 14.10 15.23
C ALA A 37 -8.53 12.84 16.02
N ALA A 38 -9.67 12.19 15.75
CA ALA A 38 -10.06 10.94 16.40
C ALA A 38 -9.01 9.83 16.22
N THR A 39 -8.37 9.75 15.06
CA THR A 39 -7.26 8.81 14.82
C THR A 39 -6.01 9.16 15.59
N ILE A 40 -5.58 10.42 15.63
CA ILE A 40 -4.35 10.84 16.33
C ILE A 40 -4.51 10.73 17.85
N PHE A 41 -5.69 11.05 18.38
CA PHE A 41 -6.00 10.93 19.81
C PHE A 41 -6.38 9.51 20.25
N GLY A 42 -6.44 8.54 19.33
CA GLY A 42 -6.72 7.14 19.65
C GLY A 42 -8.19 6.82 19.93
N GLU A 43 -9.11 7.76 19.69
CA GLU A 43 -10.56 7.51 19.75
C GLU A 43 -11.01 6.55 18.64
N ASN A 44 -10.33 6.61 17.48
CA ASN A 44 -10.52 5.65 16.40
C ASN A 44 -9.51 4.50 16.52
N THR A 45 -9.98 3.36 17.02
CA THR A 45 -9.18 2.15 17.27
C THR A 45 -8.94 1.28 16.04
N HIS A 46 -9.65 1.52 14.92
CA HIS A 46 -9.60 0.67 13.73
C HIS A 46 -8.80 1.33 12.59
N LEU A 47 -7.48 1.36 12.74
CA LEU A 47 -6.59 1.80 11.67
C LEU A 47 -6.34 0.66 10.69
N GLY A 48 -7.26 0.52 9.72
CA GLY A 48 -7.20 -0.48 8.65
C GLY A 48 -6.70 0.05 7.30
N GLY A 49 -6.48 1.36 7.18
CA GLY A 49 -6.08 2.02 5.94
C GLY A 49 -4.81 1.42 5.32
N LYS A 50 -4.77 1.37 3.99
CA LYS A 50 -3.64 0.87 3.20
C LYS A 50 -3.43 1.81 2.02
N MET A 51 -2.17 2.04 1.64
CA MET A 51 -1.79 2.87 0.51
C MET A 51 -2.32 2.26 -0.80
N PRO A 52 -3.07 3.00 -1.64
CA PRO A 52 -3.61 2.46 -2.88
C PRO A 52 -2.57 2.43 -4.02
N PHE A 53 -1.47 3.14 -3.89
CA PHE A 53 -0.41 3.23 -4.90
C PHE A 53 0.98 3.17 -4.26
N THR A 54 1.98 2.86 -5.10
CA THR A 54 3.40 2.96 -4.73
C THR A 54 3.82 4.42 -4.70
N THR A 55 4.41 4.85 -3.58
CA THR A 55 5.06 6.17 -3.49
C THR A 55 6.53 6.02 -3.88
N TYR A 56 6.93 6.66 -4.97
CA TYR A 56 8.31 6.65 -5.44
C TYR A 56 9.18 7.64 -4.67
N ALA A 57 10.49 7.56 -4.91
CA ALA A 57 11.41 8.59 -4.48
C ALA A 57 11.22 9.88 -5.29
N ALA A 58 11.59 11.03 -4.73
CA ALA A 58 11.38 12.34 -5.36
C ALA A 58 12.02 12.45 -6.76
N ASN A 59 13.18 11.81 -6.95
CA ASN A 59 13.93 11.80 -8.21
C ASN A 59 13.30 10.94 -9.31
N TYR A 60 12.28 10.11 -9.02
CA TYR A 60 11.65 9.23 -10.01
C TYR A 60 11.10 10.00 -11.21
N THR A 61 10.60 11.23 -10.98
CA THR A 61 10.06 12.08 -12.04
C THR A 61 11.13 12.65 -12.97
N GLU A 62 12.39 12.67 -12.54
CA GLU A 62 13.54 13.07 -13.34
C GLU A 62 14.08 11.90 -14.17
N GLU A 63 13.97 10.67 -13.63
CA GLU A 63 14.42 9.44 -14.31
C GLU A 63 13.46 8.99 -15.40
N VAL A 64 12.14 9.13 -15.18
CA VAL A 64 11.10 8.61 -16.09
C VAL A 64 10.28 9.74 -16.69
N LYS A 65 10.32 9.86 -18.02
CA LYS A 65 9.45 10.81 -18.75
C LYS A 65 7.99 10.46 -18.53
N MET A 66 7.17 11.40 -18.09
CA MET A 66 5.73 11.17 -17.88
C MET A 66 4.94 10.83 -19.15
N SER A 67 5.48 11.13 -20.33
CA SER A 67 4.92 10.73 -21.62
C SER A 67 5.17 9.26 -21.99
N ASP A 68 6.08 8.59 -21.29
CA ASP A 68 6.43 7.20 -21.55
C ASP A 68 5.37 6.26 -20.97
N MET A 69 4.61 5.61 -21.83
CA MET A 69 3.50 4.74 -21.43
C MET A 69 3.94 3.29 -21.21
N GLU A 70 5.22 2.96 -21.39
CA GLU A 70 5.70 1.61 -21.12
C GLU A 70 5.73 1.34 -19.60
N MET A 71 4.96 0.32 -19.19
CA MET A 71 4.82 -0.03 -17.78
C MET A 71 5.98 -0.89 -17.27
N LYS A 72 6.56 -1.71 -18.15
CA LYS A 72 7.66 -2.61 -17.82
C LYS A 72 8.97 -1.83 -17.71
N PRO A 73 9.94 -2.33 -16.94
CA PRO A 73 11.28 -1.76 -16.96
C PRO A 73 11.91 -1.91 -18.34
N HIS A 74 12.59 -0.86 -18.80
CA HIS A 74 13.35 -0.83 -20.06
C HIS A 74 14.56 0.09 -19.92
N ALA A 75 15.36 0.21 -20.99
CA ALA A 75 16.50 1.12 -21.01
C ALA A 75 16.03 2.56 -20.73
N GLY A 76 16.38 3.09 -19.55
CA GLY A 76 15.99 4.43 -19.11
C GLY A 76 14.73 4.52 -18.24
N SER A 77 14.14 3.40 -17.79
CA SER A 77 13.02 3.41 -16.85
C SER A 77 13.03 2.18 -15.93
N PRO A 78 12.94 2.35 -14.59
CA PRO A 78 12.82 1.24 -13.64
C PRO A 78 11.43 0.60 -13.63
N GLY A 79 10.55 0.95 -14.57
CA GLY A 79 9.17 0.47 -14.63
C GLY A 79 8.21 1.29 -13.77
N ARG A 80 6.91 1.02 -13.93
CA ARG A 80 5.82 1.75 -13.28
C ARG A 80 4.93 0.79 -12.48
N SER A 81 4.27 1.33 -11.46
CA SER A 81 3.35 0.64 -10.54
C SER A 81 4.01 -0.40 -9.64
N TYR A 82 3.28 -0.85 -8.61
CA TYR A 82 3.71 -1.92 -7.72
C TYR A 82 4.05 -3.24 -8.43
N ARG A 83 3.54 -3.46 -9.64
CA ARG A 83 3.71 -4.71 -10.38
C ARG A 83 5.03 -4.79 -11.15
N TYR A 84 5.52 -3.68 -11.68
CA TYR A 84 6.67 -3.66 -12.59
C TYR A 84 7.83 -2.79 -12.12
N TYR A 85 7.61 -1.91 -11.14
CA TYR A 85 8.67 -1.09 -10.58
C TYR A 85 9.73 -1.96 -9.92
N THR A 86 10.97 -1.84 -10.38
CA THR A 86 12.13 -2.62 -9.88
C THR A 86 12.98 -1.84 -8.88
N GLY A 87 12.72 -0.54 -8.72
CA GLY A 87 13.40 0.29 -7.73
C GLY A 87 12.85 0.11 -6.31
N GLN A 88 13.42 0.85 -5.36
CA GLN A 88 12.95 0.83 -3.98
C GLN A 88 11.84 1.87 -3.78
N PRO A 89 10.64 1.49 -3.31
CA PRO A 89 9.59 2.45 -3.02
C PRO A 89 9.78 3.11 -1.65
N THR A 90 9.45 4.39 -1.54
CA THR A 90 9.41 5.11 -0.26
C THR A 90 8.32 4.51 0.64
N PHE A 91 7.13 4.30 0.07
CA PHE A 91 6.07 3.49 0.67
C PHE A 91 5.52 2.51 -0.39
N PRO A 92 5.53 1.20 -0.12
CA PRO A 92 5.00 0.23 -1.06
C PRO A 92 3.48 0.34 -1.16
N ALA A 93 2.93 -0.08 -2.29
CA ALA A 93 1.48 -0.22 -2.42
C ALA A 93 0.95 -1.23 -1.39
N PHE A 94 -0.26 -0.96 -0.91
CA PHE A 94 -0.94 -1.69 0.15
C PHE A 94 -0.21 -1.70 1.50
N ALA A 95 0.80 -0.85 1.68
CA ALA A 95 1.40 -0.63 2.99
C ALA A 95 0.45 0.14 3.89
N GLY A 96 0.39 -0.23 5.16
CA GLY A 96 -0.32 0.54 6.17
C GLY A 96 -0.26 -0.18 7.50
N ILE A 97 0.01 0.56 8.56
CA ILE A 97 0.13 0.05 9.92
C ILE A 97 -1.22 0.09 10.64
N SER A 98 -1.32 -0.65 11.73
CA SER A 98 -2.44 -0.57 12.66
C SER A 98 -1.92 -0.23 14.07
N LEU A 99 -2.82 0.13 14.97
CA LEU A 99 -2.48 0.33 16.39
C LEU A 99 -2.29 -0.99 17.14
N THR A 100 -2.74 -2.10 16.55
CA THR A 100 -2.52 -3.46 17.06
C THR A 100 -1.73 -4.32 16.08
N SER A 101 -1.25 -5.47 16.56
CA SER A 101 -0.57 -6.49 15.77
C SER A 101 -1.52 -7.62 15.40
N PHE A 102 -1.39 -8.10 14.17
CA PHE A 102 -2.18 -9.22 13.66
C PHE A 102 -1.27 -10.40 13.31
N ASN A 103 -1.60 -11.59 13.82
CA ASN A 103 -1.02 -12.83 13.37
C ASN A 103 -1.88 -13.43 12.27
N ILE A 104 -1.29 -13.66 11.08
CA ILE A 104 -1.98 -14.19 9.91
C ILE A 104 -1.40 -15.57 9.59
N THR A 105 -2.20 -16.61 9.75
CA THR A 105 -1.82 -18.00 9.49
C THR A 105 -2.69 -18.61 8.40
N PRO A 106 -2.16 -19.48 7.53
CA PRO A 106 -2.99 -20.27 6.62
C PRO A 106 -4.02 -21.07 7.42
N ALA A 107 -5.26 -21.13 6.93
CA ALA A 107 -6.26 -21.97 7.57
C ALA A 107 -5.90 -23.46 7.40
N ALA A 108 -6.39 -24.29 8.33
CA ALA A 108 -6.18 -25.73 8.26
C ALA A 108 -6.65 -26.29 6.91
N GLY A 109 -5.79 -27.06 6.24
CA GLY A 109 -6.07 -27.65 4.91
C GLY A 109 -5.57 -26.83 3.71
N PHE A 110 -4.81 -25.75 3.92
CA PHE A 110 -4.16 -25.03 2.83
C PHE A 110 -3.16 -25.93 2.09
N THR A 111 -3.43 -26.22 0.81
CA THR A 111 -2.55 -27.00 -0.06
C THR A 111 -1.94 -26.10 -1.13
N THR A 112 -0.61 -25.98 -1.13
CA THR A 112 0.12 -25.23 -2.16
C THR A 112 0.29 -26.14 -3.38
N GLY A 113 -0.27 -25.74 -4.53
CA GLY A 113 -0.15 -26.50 -5.77
C GLY A 113 -0.31 -25.61 -7.01
N ALA A 114 0.44 -25.94 -8.08
CA ALA A 114 0.25 -25.30 -9.37
C ALA A 114 -0.95 -25.95 -10.08
N ARG A 115 -1.96 -25.15 -10.47
CA ARG A 115 -3.06 -25.59 -11.33
C ARG A 115 -2.98 -24.89 -12.68
N THR A 116 -2.99 -25.68 -13.75
CA THR A 116 -3.17 -25.15 -15.11
C THR A 116 -4.67 -25.00 -15.37
N LEU A 117 -5.17 -23.77 -15.37
CA LEU A 117 -6.56 -23.45 -15.71
C LEU A 117 -6.66 -23.13 -17.20
N ARG A 118 -7.65 -23.70 -17.89
CA ARG A 118 -7.92 -23.41 -19.31
C ARG A 118 -8.88 -22.22 -19.44
N ILE A 119 -8.66 -21.39 -20.46
CA ILE A 119 -9.54 -20.25 -20.76
C ILE A 119 -10.95 -20.79 -21.09
N GLY A 120 -11.96 -20.36 -20.33
CA GLY A 120 -13.37 -20.76 -20.52
C GLY A 120 -13.92 -21.72 -19.45
N GLU A 121 -13.08 -22.28 -18.58
CA GLU A 121 -13.56 -23.02 -17.40
C GLU A 121 -13.89 -22.03 -16.27
N CYS A 122 -15.19 -21.87 -15.99
CA CYS A 122 -15.66 -21.18 -14.79
C CYS A 122 -15.65 -22.17 -13.60
N THR A 123 -14.52 -22.85 -13.37
CA THR A 123 -14.35 -23.66 -12.17
C THR A 123 -13.80 -22.77 -11.08
N SER A 124 -14.32 -22.93 -9.86
CA SER A 124 -14.04 -22.09 -8.70
C SER A 124 -12.54 -21.81 -8.58
N ALA A 125 -12.20 -20.51 -8.66
CA ALA A 125 -10.85 -20.04 -8.38
C ALA A 125 -10.38 -20.61 -7.04
N ALA A 126 -9.08 -20.88 -6.92
CA ALA A 126 -8.50 -21.44 -5.70
C ALA A 126 -9.02 -20.69 -4.45
N HIS A 127 -9.63 -21.42 -3.52
CA HIS A 127 -10.07 -20.85 -2.24
C HIS A 127 -8.84 -20.67 -1.35
N HIS A 128 -8.47 -19.42 -1.10
CA HIS A 128 -7.43 -19.07 -0.14
C HIS A 128 -8.10 -18.66 1.17
N SER A 129 -8.06 -19.54 2.18
CA SER A 129 -8.53 -19.25 3.53
C SER A 129 -7.34 -18.94 4.45
N LEU A 130 -7.41 -17.80 5.11
CA LEU A 130 -6.42 -17.34 6.08
C LEU A 130 -7.15 -17.06 7.40
N GLU A 131 -6.50 -17.39 8.50
CA GLU A 131 -6.94 -17.04 9.85
C GLU A 131 -6.18 -15.80 10.31
N VAL A 132 -6.91 -14.78 10.76
CA VAL A 132 -6.36 -13.51 11.24
C VAL A 132 -6.72 -13.36 12.71
N ARG A 133 -5.72 -13.32 13.58
CA ARG A 133 -5.88 -13.14 15.04
C ARG A 133 -5.25 -11.82 15.47
N ASN A 134 -5.99 -11.04 16.26
CA ASN A 134 -5.41 -9.90 16.97
C ASN A 134 -4.57 -10.41 18.14
N VAL A 135 -3.31 -9.97 18.23
CA VAL A 135 -2.34 -10.41 19.25
C VAL A 135 -1.75 -9.26 20.07
N GLY A 136 -2.25 -8.03 19.89
CA GLY A 136 -1.83 -6.83 20.61
C GLY A 136 -2.94 -6.23 21.45
#